data_AF-A0A3Q8U5N6-F1
#
_entry.id   AF-A0A3Q8U5N6-F1
#
_cell.length_a   1.000
_cell.length_b   1.000
_cell.length_c   1.000
_cell.angle_alpha   90.00
_cell.angle_beta   90.00
_cell.angle_gamma   90.00
#
_symmetry.space_group_name_H-M   'P 1'
#
loop_
_entity.id
_entity.type
_entity.pdbx_description
1 polymer ?
#
loop_
_entity_poly.entity_id
_entity_poly.type
_entity_poly.pdbx_seq_one_letter_code
_entity_poly.pdbx_strand_id
1 'polypeptide(L)'
;MGVIWQHMSVELFGSTVDCARRVSLFFSLMERLMLEGNIRLAHDGLFLVGTIQDQLDVLKEAWPKDPGEDDLDGFGLWFITEAPAGVVWIDSDGKEFWA
;
A
#
# COMPACT_ATOMS: atom_id res chain seq x y z
N MET A 1 -5.18 -0.77 -2.44
CA MET A 1 -3.81 -1.01 -1.94
C MET A 1 -3.32 -2.42 -2.27
N GLY A 2 -4.08 -3.48 -1.96
CA GLY A 2 -3.71 -4.87 -2.28
C GLY A 2 -3.45 -5.16 -3.77
N VAL A 3 -4.20 -4.55 -4.69
CA VAL A 3 -3.97 -4.69 -6.14
C VAL A 3 -2.58 -4.16 -6.56
N ILE A 4 -2.10 -3.07 -5.96
CA ILE A 4 -0.76 -2.52 -6.23
C ILE A 4 0.30 -3.53 -5.79
N TRP A 5 0.15 -4.10 -4.59
CA TRP A 5 1.03 -5.14 -4.08
C TRP A 5 1.04 -6.40 -4.95
N GLN A 6 -0.15 -6.89 -5.35
CA GLN A 6 -0.29 -8.08 -6.19
C GLN A 6 0.36 -7.90 -7.56
N HIS A 7 0.05 -6.80 -8.27
CA HIS A 7 0.67 -6.54 -9.56
C HIS A 7 2.19 -6.42 -9.45
N MET A 8 2.69 -5.69 -8.45
CA MET A 8 4.13 -5.59 -8.23
C MET A 8 4.76 -6.96 -7.94
N SER A 9 4.08 -7.82 -7.17
CA SER A 9 4.57 -9.16 -6.85
C SER A 9 4.60 -10.07 -8.08
N VAL A 10 3.60 -9.97 -8.96
CA VAL A 10 3.56 -10.70 -10.24
C VAL A 10 4.68 -10.24 -11.17
N GLU A 11 4.91 -8.94 -11.31
CA GLU A 11 5.99 -8.40 -12.16
C GLU A 11 7.39 -8.78 -11.64
N LEU A 12 7.53 -8.97 -10.33
CA LEU A 12 8.77 -9.40 -9.69
C LEU A 12 8.89 -10.93 -9.57
N PHE A 13 7.89 -11.68 -10.04
CA PHE A 13 7.88 -13.14 -9.97
C PHE A 13 9.03 -13.73 -10.78
N GLY A 14 9.82 -14.61 -10.16
CA GLY A 14 11.02 -15.20 -10.79
C GLY A 14 12.27 -14.31 -10.80
N SER A 15 12.20 -13.11 -10.23
CA SER A 15 13.38 -12.30 -9.94
C SER A 15 14.11 -12.79 -8.68
N THR A 16 15.34 -12.32 -8.45
CA THR A 16 16.09 -12.58 -7.20
C THR A 16 15.69 -11.65 -6.05
N VAL A 17 14.55 -10.94 -6.16
CA VAL A 17 14.09 -9.97 -5.17
C VAL A 17 13.37 -10.70 -4.04
N ASP A 18 13.95 -10.65 -2.84
CA ASP A 18 13.33 -11.24 -1.65
C ASP A 18 12.09 -10.45 -1.17
N CYS A 19 11.35 -11.02 -0.21
CA CYS A 19 10.16 -10.40 0.34
C CYS A 19 10.44 -9.02 0.96
N ALA A 20 11.52 -8.88 1.76
CA ALA A 20 11.87 -7.62 2.40
C ALA A 20 12.11 -6.50 1.38
N ARG A 21 12.76 -6.83 0.26
CA ARG A 21 13.01 -5.89 -0.84
C ARG A 21 11.73 -5.59 -1.61
N ARG A 22 10.82 -6.56 -1.81
CA ARG A 22 9.48 -6.29 -2.35
C ARG A 22 8.71 -5.30 -1.49
N VAL A 23 8.68 -5.49 -0.17
CA VAL A 23 8.05 -4.56 0.78
C VAL A 23 8.65 -3.16 0.66
N SER A 24 9.98 -3.05 0.62
CA SER A 24 10.66 -1.75 0.42
C SER A 24 10.25 -1.07 -0.90
N LEU A 25 10.17 -1.82 -1.99
CA LEU A 25 9.74 -1.27 -3.30
C LEU A 25 8.29 -0.81 -3.27
N PHE A 26 7.41 -1.55 -2.62
CA PHE A 26 6.01 -1.17 -2.45
C PHE A 26 5.88 0.17 -1.74
N PHE A 27 6.57 0.35 -0.60
CA PHE A 27 6.52 1.62 0.13
C PHE A 27 7.13 2.79 -0.65
N SER A 28 8.20 2.57 -1.42
CA SER A 28 8.77 3.60 -2.30
C SER A 28 7.81 4.00 -3.43
N LEU A 29 7.05 3.05 -3.99
CA LEU A 29 6.02 3.34 -4.98
C LEU A 29 4.88 4.16 -4.37
N MET A 30 4.42 3.77 -3.17
CA MET A 30 3.38 4.50 -2.44
C MET A 30 3.78 5.94 -2.14
N GLU A 31 5.00 6.15 -1.61
CA GLU A 31 5.55 7.47 -1.36
C GLU A 31 5.55 8.35 -2.61
N ARG A 32 6.01 7.79 -3.74
CA ARG A 32 6.06 8.50 -5.00
C ARG A 32 4.67 8.91 -5.49
N LEU A 33 3.70 7.99 -5.45
CA LEU A 33 2.32 8.29 -5.84
C LEU A 33 1.67 9.36 -4.93
N MET A 34 2.02 9.39 -3.64
CA MET A 34 1.57 10.44 -2.72
C MET A 34 2.23 11.79 -3.01
N LEU A 35 3.53 11.80 -3.32
CA LEU A 35 4.27 13.03 -3.69
C LEU A 35 3.76 13.63 -5.00
N GLU A 36 3.44 12.79 -5.98
CA GLU A 36 2.87 13.19 -7.27
C GLU A 36 1.38 13.56 -7.16
N GLY A 37 0.76 13.37 -5.99
CA GLY A 37 -0.64 13.72 -5.72
C GLY A 37 -1.65 12.76 -6.33
N ASN A 38 -1.22 11.59 -6.82
CA ASN A 38 -2.11 10.59 -7.43
C ASN A 38 -2.90 9.78 -6.42
N ILE A 39 -2.39 9.67 -5.19
CA ILE A 39 -3.06 8.95 -4.11
C ILE A 39 -2.99 9.70 -2.79
N ARG A 40 -3.98 9.43 -1.94
CA ARG A 40 -3.98 9.78 -0.52
C ARG A 40 -4.33 8.54 0.31
N LEU A 41 -3.91 8.55 1.56
CA LEU A 41 -4.26 7.49 2.51
C LEU A 41 -5.46 7.93 3.36
N ALA A 42 -6.39 7.01 3.58
CA ALA A 42 -7.59 7.28 4.36
C ALA A 42 -8.01 6.08 5.21
N HIS A 43 -8.70 6.37 6.31
CA HIS A 43 -9.30 5.39 7.22
C HIS A 43 -10.68 5.91 7.64
N ASP A 44 -11.69 5.04 7.63
CA ASP A 44 -13.06 5.37 8.02
C ASP A 44 -13.62 6.65 7.36
N GLY A 45 -13.37 6.83 6.07
CA GLY A 45 -13.86 7.98 5.29
C GLY A 45 -13.10 9.29 5.55
N LEU A 46 -12.02 9.25 6.34
CA LEU A 46 -11.20 10.42 6.65
C LEU A 46 -9.78 10.23 6.14
N PHE A 47 -9.22 11.27 5.52
CA PHE A 47 -7.81 11.26 5.14
C PHE A 47 -6.91 11.26 6.36
N LEU A 48 -5.83 10.49 6.27
CA LEU A 48 -4.75 10.59 7.25
C LEU A 48 -4.11 11.98 7.18
N VAL A 49 -3.61 12.42 8.34
CA VAL A 49 -2.96 13.71 8.53
C VAL A 49 -1.49 13.52 8.91
N GLY A 50 -0.68 14.56 8.75
CA GLY A 50 0.77 14.50 8.95
C GLY A 50 1.54 14.42 7.63
N THR A 51 2.85 14.26 7.72
CA THR A 51 3.70 14.12 6.54
C THR A 51 3.44 12.79 5.83
N ILE A 52 3.84 12.69 4.56
CA ILE A 52 3.78 11.41 3.82
C ILE A 52 4.51 10.32 4.60
N GLN A 53 5.66 10.66 5.21
CA GLN A 53 6.43 9.70 5.97
C GLN A 53 5.69 9.21 7.22
N ASP A 54 5.05 10.10 7.98
CA ASP A 54 4.25 9.74 9.15
C ASP A 54 3.12 8.76 8.77
N GLN A 55 2.44 9.03 7.66
CA GLN A 55 1.34 8.18 7.18
C GLN A 55 1.83 6.81 6.70
N LEU A 56 2.98 6.76 6.03
CA LEU A 56 3.59 5.49 5.62
C LEU A 56 4.13 4.70 6.81
N ASP A 57 4.60 5.37 7.87
CA ASP A 57 5.08 4.70 9.07
C ASP A 57 3.94 3.99 9.81
N VAL A 58 2.73 4.56 9.84
CA VAL A 58 1.53 3.85 10.34
C VAL A 58 1.31 2.51 9.62
N LEU A 59 1.46 2.49 8.29
CA LEU A 59 1.33 1.25 7.51
C LEU A 59 2.49 0.28 7.75
N LYS A 60 3.73 0.77 7.88
CA LYS A 60 4.92 -0.06 8.14
C LYS A 60 4.88 -0.70 9.52
N GLU A 61 4.41 0.02 10.53
CA GLU A 61 4.27 -0.49 11.91
C GLU A 61 3.22 -1.59 12.01
N ALA A 62 2.12 -1.47 11.25
CA ALA A 62 1.08 -2.49 11.17
C ALA A 62 1.43 -3.65 10.21
N TRP A 63 2.53 -3.54 9.47
CA TRP A 63 2.87 -4.50 8.42
C TRP A 63 3.10 -5.91 9.00
N PRO A 64 2.54 -6.96 8.37
CA PRO A 64 2.65 -8.31 8.89
C PRO A 64 4.11 -8.79 8.88
N LYS A 65 4.55 -9.41 9.99
CA LYS A 65 5.93 -9.90 10.17
C LYS A 65 6.24 -11.16 9.36
N ASP A 66 5.24 -12.01 9.21
CA ASP A 66 5.30 -13.25 8.42
C ASP A 66 3.96 -13.48 7.72
N PRO A 67 3.63 -12.65 6.72
CA PRO A 67 2.47 -12.85 5.88
C PRO A 67 2.80 -14.04 4.99
N GLY A 68 2.16 -15.18 5.22
CA GLY A 68 2.33 -16.34 4.35
C GLY A 68 2.25 -15.93 2.88
N GLU A 69 3.06 -16.56 2.03
CA GLU A 69 3.05 -16.26 0.59
C GLU A 69 1.78 -16.71 -0.13
N ASP A 70 0.85 -17.37 0.57
CA ASP A 70 -0.40 -17.86 0.02
C ASP A 70 -1.47 -16.76 0.05
N ASP A 71 -2.07 -16.46 -1.11
CA ASP A 71 -2.96 -15.30 -1.32
C ASP A 71 -4.23 -15.33 -0.45
N LEU A 72 -4.63 -16.51 0.04
CA LEU A 72 -5.82 -16.69 0.88
C LEU A 72 -5.61 -16.28 2.34
N ASP A 73 -4.37 -16.40 2.86
CA ASP A 73 -3.99 -16.10 4.25
C ASP A 73 -2.86 -15.05 4.35
N GLY A 74 -2.46 -14.47 3.21
CA GLY A 74 -1.30 -13.59 3.08
C GLY A 74 -1.65 -12.11 2.94
N PHE A 75 -0.80 -11.38 2.21
CA PHE A 75 -0.93 -9.93 2.04
C PHE A 75 -2.26 -9.48 1.44
N GLY A 76 -2.87 -10.29 0.56
CA GLY A 76 -4.14 -9.95 -0.10
C GLY A 76 -5.26 -9.72 0.92
N LEU A 77 -5.40 -10.61 1.90
CA LEU A 77 -6.39 -10.49 2.97
C LEU A 77 -6.06 -9.35 3.94
N TRP A 78 -4.78 -9.19 4.30
CA TRP A 78 -4.34 -8.14 5.22
C TRP A 78 -4.76 -6.73 4.77
N PHE A 79 -4.63 -6.41 3.48
CA PHE A 79 -5.06 -5.11 2.93
C PHE A 79 -6.56 -4.85 3.01
N ILE A 80 -7.38 -5.90 3.20
CA ILE A 80 -8.84 -5.81 3.29
C ILE A 80 -9.28 -5.74 4.75
N THR A 81 -8.63 -6.47 5.65
CA THR A 81 -9.12 -6.70 7.02
C THR A 81 -8.34 -5.98 8.10
N GLU A 82 -7.03 -5.77 7.92
CA GLU A 82 -6.13 -5.36 9.01
C GLU A 82 -5.31 -4.10 8.71
N ALA A 83 -5.18 -3.72 7.43
CA ALA A 83 -4.43 -2.52 7.06
C ALA A 83 -5.07 -1.26 7.69
N PRO A 84 -4.27 -0.41 8.35
CA PRO A 84 -4.78 0.77 9.06
C PRO A 84 -5.25 1.90 8.15
N ALA A 85 -5.03 1.78 6.83
CA ALA A 85 -5.51 2.74 5.84
C ALA A 85 -5.68 2.10 4.45
N GLY A 86 -6.62 2.65 3.69
CA GLY A 86 -6.83 2.39 2.27
C GLY A 86 -6.21 3.48 1.39
N VAL A 87 -6.20 3.21 0.08
CA VAL A 87 -5.82 4.20 -0.94
C VAL A 87 -7.08 4.88 -1.46
N VAL A 88 -7.03 6.21 -1.54
CA VAL A 88 -7.97 7.02 -2.31
C VAL A 88 -7.22 7.55 -3.52
N TRP A 89 -7.70 7.24 -4.72
CA TRP A 89 -7.11 7.75 -5.95
C TRP A 89 -7.62 9.15 -6.25
N ILE A 90 -6.73 10.00 -6.74
CA ILE A 90 -7.01 11.39 -7.11
C ILE A 90 -6.73 11.52 -8.61
N ASP A 91 -7.74 11.93 -9.38
CA ASP A 91 -7.55 12.21 -10.81
C ASP A 91 -6.96 13.61 -11.05
N SER A 92 -6.73 13.95 -12.32
CA SER A 92 -6.19 15.24 -12.73
C SER A 92 -7.08 16.44 -12.37
N ASP A 93 -8.38 16.21 -12.17
CA ASP A 93 -9.35 17.24 -11.78
C ASP A 93 -9.50 17.32 -10.24
N GLY A 94 -8.74 16.50 -9.50
CA GLY A 94 -8.80 16.41 -8.04
C GLY A 94 -9.96 15.58 -7.52
N LYS A 95 -10.67 14.84 -8.38
CA LYS A 95 -11.77 13.97 -7.97
C LYS A 95 -11.24 12.74 -7.24
N GLU A 96 -11.92 12.40 -6.16
CA GLU A 96 -11.57 11.31 -5.27
C GLU A 96 -12.31 10.02 -5.64
N PHE A 97 -11.56 8.93 -5.73
CA PHE A 97 -12.08 7.57 -5.91
C PHE A 97 -11.68 6.73 -4.70
N TRP A 98 -12.65 6.54 -3.83
CA TRP A 98 -12.53 5.77 -2.60
C TRP A 98 -12.66 4.28 -2.91
N ALA A 99 -11.69 3.49 -2.44
CA ALA A 99 -11.65 2.03 -2.61
C ALA A 99 -12.22 1.32 -1.37
#